data_AF-A0A8K0W608-F1
#
_entry.id   AF-A0A8K0W608-F1
#
_cell.length_a   1.000
_cell.length_b   1.000
_cell.length_c   1.000
_cell.angle_alpha   90.00
_cell.angle_beta   90.00
_cell.angle_gamma   90.00
#
_symmetry.space_group_name_H-M   'P 1'
#
loop_
_entity.id
_entity.type
_entity.pdbx_description
1 polymer ?
#
loop_
_entity_poly.entity_id
_entity_poly.type
_entity_poly.pdbx_seq_one_letter_code
_entity_poly.pdbx_strand_id
1 'polypeptide(L)'
;MHSRAFCQMPTKRRIHIPGDKKFTLSPYVDGRGVESGKNQEDILYSERSKASSVYPVIALRKILRLFSRPTQRGSSNIWKFSLDDNDGNVFLHGINPGTAQEHKPNHHPHLLLSETIIPYPTVKPGDTVYWSADTIHGTESENTGNVNAYVFYIPSVPLTPSNAQYAAQQRDAFLKGVPPPGFPGGYGESNFVDRGTTKDILSDSGRLAMGMSPLNTSEIAKGKESLASEVDKILGY
;
A
#
# COMPACT_ATOMS: atom_id res chain seq x y z
N MET A 1 9.09 11.46 19.01
CA MET A 1 7.75 11.36 18.37
C MET A 1 7.42 9.89 18.21
N HIS A 2 6.67 9.29 19.12
CA HIS A 2 6.08 7.96 18.90
C HIS A 2 4.71 8.17 18.27
N SER A 3 4.65 8.26 16.94
CA SER A 3 3.37 8.13 16.23
C SER A 3 2.93 6.68 16.39
N ARG A 4 1.94 6.43 17.26
CA ARG A 4 1.31 5.10 17.32
C ARG A 4 0.63 4.85 15.98
N ALA A 5 1.12 3.87 15.24
CA ALA A 5 0.43 3.34 14.09
C ALA A 5 -0.64 2.37 14.59
N PHE A 6 -1.83 2.44 14.00
CA PHE A 6 -2.75 1.31 14.04
C PHE A 6 -2.10 0.17 13.26
N CYS A 7 -1.84 -0.94 13.93
CA CYS A 7 -1.61 -2.18 13.22
C CYS A 7 -2.99 -2.69 12.79
N GLN A 8 -3.33 -2.42 11.54
CA GLN A 8 -4.52 -3.01 10.95
C GLN A 8 -4.37 -4.55 10.91
N MET A 9 -5.46 -5.33 10.99
CA MET A 9 -5.36 -6.79 10.86
C MET A 9 -4.54 -7.19 9.62
N PRO A 10 -3.84 -8.34 9.65
CA PRO A 10 -3.24 -8.91 8.45
C PRO A 10 -4.28 -8.93 7.33
N THR A 11 -3.99 -8.23 6.24
CA THR A 11 -5.00 -7.95 5.23
C THR A 11 -5.25 -9.20 4.37
N LYS A 12 -4.18 -9.95 4.08
CA LYS A 12 -4.21 -11.27 3.45
C LYS A 12 -2.91 -12.02 3.71
N ARG A 13 -2.91 -13.32 3.44
CA ARG A 13 -1.69 -14.12 3.28
C ARG A 13 -1.46 -14.45 1.82
N ARG A 14 -0.21 -14.60 1.41
CA ARG A 14 0.16 -15.16 0.11
C ARG A 14 1.09 -16.34 0.30
N ILE A 15 0.85 -17.38 -0.51
CA ILE A 15 1.66 -18.59 -0.58
C ILE A 15 2.08 -18.74 -2.04
N HIS A 16 3.38 -18.74 -2.30
CA HIS A 16 3.95 -18.88 -3.64
C HIS A 16 4.77 -20.17 -3.69
N ILE A 17 4.28 -21.19 -4.39
CA ILE A 17 4.85 -22.54 -4.41
C ILE A 17 5.98 -22.59 -5.46
N PRO A 18 7.05 -23.39 -5.28
CA PRO A 18 8.06 -23.61 -6.32
C PRO A 18 7.45 -23.88 -7.70
N GLY A 19 7.90 -23.14 -8.71
CA GLY A 19 7.40 -23.22 -10.10
C GLY A 19 6.11 -22.45 -10.40
N ASP A 20 5.45 -21.85 -9.40
CA ASP A 20 4.24 -21.05 -9.65
C ASP A 20 4.56 -19.77 -10.45
N LYS A 21 3.75 -19.52 -11.48
CA LYS A 21 3.81 -18.30 -12.34
C LYS A 21 2.59 -17.39 -12.21
N LYS A 22 1.56 -17.85 -11.47
CA LYS A 22 0.23 -17.22 -11.39
C LYS A 22 0.23 -15.86 -10.70
N PHE A 23 1.25 -15.55 -9.90
CA PHE A 23 1.28 -14.37 -9.04
C PHE A 23 2.23 -13.27 -9.54
N THR A 24 2.57 -13.31 -10.83
CA THR A 24 3.42 -12.29 -11.46
C THR A 24 2.67 -10.96 -11.50
N LEU A 25 3.25 -9.93 -10.89
CA LEU A 25 2.77 -8.55 -10.92
C LEU A 25 3.85 -7.69 -11.57
N SER A 26 3.54 -7.15 -12.73
CA SER A 26 4.34 -6.12 -13.40
C SER A 26 4.55 -4.93 -12.46
N PRO A 27 5.65 -4.17 -12.58
CA PRO A 27 5.96 -3.07 -11.66
C PRO A 27 4.82 -2.05 -11.55
N TYR A 28 4.40 -1.74 -10.33
CA TYR A 28 3.24 -0.89 -10.05
C TYR A 28 3.39 -0.12 -8.73
N VAL A 29 2.48 0.83 -8.52
CA VAL A 29 2.32 1.57 -7.25
C VAL A 29 0.88 1.42 -6.78
N ASP A 30 0.72 1.08 -5.51
CA ASP A 30 -0.56 0.95 -4.83
C ASP A 30 -1.15 2.30 -4.41
N GLY A 31 -2.34 2.29 -3.83
CA GLY A 31 -2.88 3.42 -3.10
C GLY A 31 -3.61 4.42 -3.99
N ARG A 32 -3.10 4.79 -5.17
CA ARG A 32 -3.78 5.73 -6.09
C ARG A 32 -3.36 5.55 -7.56
N GLY A 33 -4.37 5.50 -8.46
CA GLY A 33 -4.20 5.68 -9.91
C GLY A 33 -4.37 7.16 -10.29
N VAL A 34 -5.53 7.52 -10.85
CA VAL A 34 -5.86 8.91 -11.27
C VAL A 34 -5.89 9.88 -10.09
N GLU A 35 -6.22 9.40 -8.90
CA GLU A 35 -6.37 10.21 -7.68
C GLU A 35 -5.06 10.88 -7.24
N SER A 36 -3.91 10.32 -7.65
CA SER A 36 -2.59 10.90 -7.39
C SER A 36 -2.39 12.29 -8.03
N GLY A 37 -3.15 12.63 -9.07
CA GLY A 37 -3.06 13.91 -9.79
C GLY A 37 -4.19 14.90 -9.47
N LYS A 38 -5.15 14.56 -8.60
CA LYS A 38 -6.36 15.37 -8.35
C LYS A 38 -6.39 16.07 -6.98
N ASN A 39 -5.65 15.58 -5.99
CA ASN A 39 -5.71 16.10 -4.63
C ASN A 39 -4.44 16.92 -4.29
N GLN A 40 -4.62 18.19 -3.96
CA GLN A 40 -3.54 19.17 -3.74
C GLN A 40 -2.91 19.08 -2.33
N GLU A 41 -3.52 18.35 -1.39
CA GLU A 41 -3.08 18.29 0.02
C GLU A 41 -2.06 17.17 0.34
N ASP A 42 -1.69 16.36 -0.65
CA ASP A 42 -0.91 15.13 -0.43
C ASP A 42 0.62 15.30 -0.54
N ILE A 43 1.13 16.53 -0.69
CA ILE A 43 2.57 16.77 -0.91
C ILE A 43 3.30 16.92 0.44
N LEU A 44 3.56 15.80 1.11
CA LEU A 44 4.44 15.73 2.29
C LEU A 44 5.77 15.06 1.91
N TYR A 45 6.80 15.86 1.65
CA TYR A 45 8.17 15.36 1.47
C TYR A 45 8.92 15.39 2.81
N SER A 46 9.33 14.23 3.30
CA SER A 46 10.34 14.15 4.37
C SER A 46 11.49 13.24 3.95
N GLU A 47 12.71 13.76 4.03
CA GLU A 47 13.93 12.96 3.88
C GLU A 47 14.05 11.99 5.06
N ARG A 48 14.06 10.67 4.78
CA ARG A 48 15.12 9.72 5.19
C ARG A 48 14.70 8.24 5.24
N SER A 49 15.77 7.46 5.04
CA SER A 49 16.09 6.13 5.57
C SER A 49 15.72 4.90 4.74
N LYS A 50 16.71 4.02 4.67
CA LYS A 50 16.92 2.93 3.74
C LYS A 50 16.24 1.66 4.24
N ALA A 51 15.35 1.08 3.43
CA ALA A 51 15.22 -0.36 3.27
C ALA A 51 14.41 -0.65 2.00
N SER A 52 14.92 -1.59 1.20
CA SER A 52 14.32 -2.29 0.06
C SER A 52 14.07 -1.57 -1.27
N SER A 53 14.93 -1.84 -2.26
CA SER A 53 14.85 -1.35 -3.65
C SER A 53 14.36 0.10 -3.76
N VAL A 54 15.00 1.01 -3.02
CA VAL A 54 14.58 2.41 -2.90
C VAL A 54 15.57 3.33 -3.60
N TYR A 55 15.05 4.16 -4.51
CA TYR A 55 15.64 5.46 -4.80
C TYR A 55 14.64 6.58 -4.43
N PRO A 56 15.09 7.66 -3.78
CA PRO A 56 14.24 8.81 -3.43
C PRO A 56 13.84 9.70 -4.64
N VAL A 57 14.31 9.40 -5.85
CA VAL A 57 14.19 10.29 -7.03
C VAL A 57 13.05 9.90 -7.99
N ILE A 58 12.16 8.99 -7.60
CA ILE A 58 11.12 8.47 -8.51
C ILE A 58 9.82 9.30 -8.43
N ALA A 59 9.44 9.83 -7.26
CA ALA A 59 8.15 10.52 -7.07
C ALA A 59 7.98 11.76 -7.98
N LEU A 60 8.96 12.66 -8.03
CA LEU A 60 8.88 13.87 -8.87
C LEU A 60 8.82 13.52 -10.37
N ARG A 61 9.59 12.50 -10.79
CA ARG A 61 9.62 12.03 -12.18
C ARG A 61 8.30 11.37 -12.59
N LYS A 62 7.60 10.69 -11.68
CA LYS A 62 6.27 10.09 -11.93
C LYS A 62 5.20 11.13 -12.22
N ILE A 63 5.08 12.16 -11.38
CA ILE A 63 4.05 13.20 -11.54
C ILE A 63 4.34 14.03 -12.79
N LEU A 64 5.60 14.44 -13.01
CA LEU A 64 5.99 15.19 -14.19
C LEU A 64 5.84 14.39 -15.48
N ARG A 65 5.93 13.05 -15.41
CA ARG A 65 5.68 12.18 -16.57
C ARG A 65 4.25 12.28 -17.08
N LEU A 66 3.27 12.58 -16.22
CA LEU A 66 1.88 12.77 -16.63
C LEU A 66 1.75 13.88 -17.67
N PHE A 67 2.59 14.91 -17.54
CA PHE A 67 2.53 16.10 -18.36
C PHE A 67 3.63 16.18 -19.42
N SER A 68 4.53 15.21 -19.49
CA SER A 68 5.72 15.28 -20.34
C SER A 68 5.85 14.02 -21.16
N ARG A 69 5.88 14.13 -22.50
CA ARG A 69 6.05 13.00 -23.43
C ARG A 69 7.38 13.08 -24.20
N PRO A 70 8.02 11.94 -24.52
CA PRO A 70 9.21 11.97 -25.36
C PRO A 70 8.83 12.32 -26.80
N THR A 71 9.61 13.19 -27.44
CA THR A 71 9.35 13.69 -28.80
C THR A 71 9.57 12.61 -29.86
N GLN A 72 10.26 11.53 -29.51
CA GLN A 72 10.44 10.33 -30.33
C GLN A 72 10.16 9.09 -29.47
N ARG A 73 9.53 8.06 -30.05
CA ARG A 73 9.20 6.81 -29.35
C ARG A 73 10.48 6.16 -28.82
N GLY A 74 10.53 5.90 -27.51
CA GLY A 74 11.68 5.26 -26.85
C GLY A 74 12.87 6.17 -26.57
N SER A 75 12.82 7.46 -26.93
CA SER A 75 13.90 8.42 -26.62
C SER A 75 13.81 8.94 -25.18
N SER A 76 14.95 9.01 -24.49
CA SER A 76 15.08 9.61 -23.16
C SER A 76 15.48 11.09 -23.20
N ASN A 77 15.81 11.64 -24.37
CA ASN A 77 16.64 12.85 -24.47
C ASN A 77 15.87 14.11 -24.89
N ILE A 78 14.66 13.98 -25.44
CA ILE A 78 13.87 15.11 -25.93
C ILE A 78 12.43 14.94 -25.45
N TRP A 79 11.94 15.90 -24.65
CA TRP A 79 10.63 15.86 -24.01
C TRP A 79 9.82 17.12 -24.33
N LYS A 80 8.51 16.96 -24.51
CA LYS A 80 7.55 18.06 -24.69
C LYS A 80 6.47 17.96 -23.63
N PHE A 81 6.06 19.11 -23.08
CA PHE A 81 4.89 19.18 -22.20
C PHE A 81 3.61 18.97 -23.03
N SER A 82 2.87 17.90 -22.77
CA SER A 82 1.61 17.57 -23.45
C SER A 82 0.92 16.45 -22.68
N LEU A 83 -0.39 16.58 -22.51
CA LEU A 83 -1.28 15.56 -21.94
C LEU A 83 -1.80 14.59 -23.01
N ASP A 84 -1.57 14.90 -24.28
CA ASP A 84 -2.19 14.21 -25.40
C ASP A 84 -1.25 13.15 -25.98
N ASP A 85 -1.81 12.09 -26.53
CA ASP A 85 -1.11 11.14 -27.40
C ASP A 85 -0.91 11.71 -28.81
N ASN A 86 -0.48 10.85 -29.74
CA ASN A 86 -0.27 11.26 -31.13
C ASN A 86 -1.59 11.51 -31.88
N ASP A 87 -2.70 11.01 -31.36
CA ASP A 87 -4.04 11.08 -31.94
C ASP A 87 -4.90 12.19 -31.30
N GLY A 88 -4.33 12.93 -30.33
CA GLY A 88 -4.97 14.05 -29.65
C GLY A 88 -5.82 13.66 -28.43
N ASN A 89 -5.73 12.41 -27.96
CA ASN A 89 -6.45 11.94 -26.78
C ASN A 89 -5.62 12.10 -25.51
N VAL A 90 -6.27 12.42 -24.39
CA VAL A 90 -5.60 12.48 -23.08
C VAL A 90 -5.04 11.11 -22.72
N PHE A 91 -3.71 11.03 -22.53
CA PHE A 91 -3.01 9.78 -22.26
C PHE A 91 -2.22 9.85 -20.96
N LEU A 92 -2.72 9.15 -19.94
CA LEU A 92 -2.18 9.19 -18.57
C LEU A 92 -1.13 8.09 -18.29
N HIS A 93 -0.42 7.63 -19.32
CA HIS A 93 0.79 6.80 -19.21
C HIS A 93 0.70 5.62 -18.21
N GLY A 94 -0.33 4.78 -18.30
CA GLY A 94 -0.48 3.59 -17.43
C GLY A 94 -1.37 3.80 -16.19
N ILE A 95 -1.96 4.99 -16.06
CA ILE A 95 -2.97 5.29 -15.05
C ILE A 95 -4.36 5.01 -15.63
N ASN A 96 -5.09 4.06 -15.04
CA ASN A 96 -6.51 3.83 -15.33
C ASN A 96 -7.37 4.01 -14.06
N PRO A 97 -8.54 4.66 -14.14
CA PRO A 97 -9.47 4.77 -13.00
C PRO A 97 -9.78 3.40 -12.37
N GLY A 98 -9.78 3.34 -11.03
CA GLY A 98 -10.09 2.11 -10.29
C GLY A 98 -8.98 1.05 -10.28
N THR A 99 -7.79 1.36 -10.78
CA THR A 99 -6.65 0.42 -10.82
C THR A 99 -5.39 1.03 -10.22
N ALA A 100 -4.45 0.16 -9.82
CA ALA A 100 -3.10 0.58 -9.46
C ALA A 100 -2.36 1.20 -10.66
N GLN A 101 -1.41 2.09 -10.38
CA GLN A 101 -0.62 2.73 -11.44
C GLN A 101 0.44 1.76 -11.97
N GLU A 102 0.28 1.30 -13.21
CA GLU A 102 1.21 0.38 -13.85
C GLU A 102 2.40 1.11 -14.48
N HIS A 103 3.61 0.61 -14.21
CA HIS A 103 4.85 1.16 -14.74
C HIS A 103 5.48 0.18 -15.74
N LYS A 104 5.43 0.54 -17.02
CA LYS A 104 6.04 -0.23 -18.12
C LYS A 104 7.19 0.56 -18.76
N PRO A 105 8.22 -0.10 -19.32
CA PRO A 105 9.30 0.58 -20.03
C PRO A 105 8.82 1.50 -21.15
N ASN A 106 7.77 1.12 -21.88
CA ASN A 106 7.20 1.95 -22.94
C ASN A 106 6.54 3.23 -22.42
N HIS A 107 5.95 3.18 -21.22
CA HIS A 107 5.30 4.34 -20.60
C HIS A 107 6.32 5.17 -19.81
N HIS A 108 7.31 4.55 -19.18
CA HIS A 108 8.28 5.20 -18.31
C HIS A 108 9.72 4.79 -18.65
N PRO A 109 10.22 5.11 -19.87
CA PRO A 109 11.55 4.69 -20.30
C PRO A 109 12.66 5.30 -19.42
N HIS A 110 12.43 6.50 -18.90
CA HIS A 110 13.33 7.22 -17.99
C HIS A 110 13.50 6.54 -16.61
N LEU A 111 12.67 5.54 -16.27
CA LEU A 111 12.82 4.77 -15.05
C LEU A 111 13.80 3.60 -15.20
N LEU A 112 14.13 3.21 -16.45
CA LEU A 112 15.05 2.11 -16.73
C LEU A 112 14.74 0.87 -15.88
N LEU A 113 13.47 0.44 -15.87
CA LEU A 113 12.95 -0.56 -14.91
C LEU A 113 13.76 -1.87 -14.91
N SER A 114 14.36 -2.26 -16.04
CA SER A 114 15.23 -3.43 -16.14
C SER A 114 16.54 -3.31 -15.36
N GLU A 115 16.99 -2.09 -15.09
CA GLU A 115 18.24 -1.78 -14.37
C GLU A 115 17.98 -1.31 -12.94
N THR A 116 16.79 -0.77 -12.67
CA THR A 116 16.45 -0.13 -11.38
C THR A 116 15.60 -0.99 -10.47
N ILE A 117 14.92 -2.02 -11.00
CA ILE A 117 14.22 -3.01 -10.17
C ILE A 117 15.22 -4.08 -9.76
N ILE A 118 15.51 -4.13 -8.47
CA ILE A 118 16.38 -5.13 -7.87
C ILE A 118 15.58 -6.02 -6.92
N PRO A 119 15.95 -7.30 -6.76
CA PRO A 119 15.31 -8.19 -5.81
C PRO A 119 15.60 -7.74 -4.37
N TYR A 120 14.72 -8.15 -3.47
CA TYR A 120 14.95 -7.98 -2.04
C TYR A 120 16.09 -8.91 -1.58
N PRO A 121 16.80 -8.56 -0.49
CA PRO A 121 17.73 -9.49 0.14
C PRO A 121 17.03 -10.78 0.55
N THR A 122 17.79 -11.86 0.72
CA THR A 122 17.27 -13.10 1.27
C THR A 122 16.63 -12.85 2.63
N VAL A 123 15.35 -13.21 2.75
CA VAL A 123 14.57 -13.11 3.99
C VAL A 123 14.40 -14.49 4.63
N LYS A 124 14.35 -14.53 5.96
CA LYS A 124 14.08 -15.71 6.76
C LYS A 124 12.72 -15.59 7.46
N PRO A 125 12.12 -16.70 7.91
CA PRO A 125 10.91 -16.65 8.72
C PRO A 125 11.08 -15.70 9.92
N GLY A 126 10.17 -14.73 10.04
CA GLY A 126 10.22 -13.70 11.09
C GLY A 126 10.77 -12.35 10.63
N ASP A 127 11.50 -12.30 9.51
CA ASP A 127 11.96 -11.03 8.95
C ASP A 127 10.78 -10.20 8.42
N THR A 128 10.89 -8.89 8.53
CA THR A 128 9.92 -7.94 8.00
C THR A 128 10.55 -7.03 6.97
N VAL A 129 9.73 -6.64 6.01
CA VAL A 129 10.15 -5.87 4.85
C VAL A 129 9.15 -4.74 4.66
N TYR A 130 9.64 -3.51 4.55
CA TYR A 130 8.82 -2.32 4.43
C TYR A 130 9.22 -1.52 3.19
N TRP A 131 8.23 -0.97 2.51
CA TRP A 131 8.41 0.02 1.45
C TRP A 131 7.45 1.18 1.66
N SER A 132 7.82 2.36 1.16
CA SER A 132 6.91 3.51 1.16
C SER A 132 5.73 3.25 0.23
N ALA A 133 4.55 3.79 0.54
CA ALA A 133 3.35 3.69 -0.29
C ALA A 133 3.58 4.12 -1.75
N ASP A 134 4.54 5.02 -1.98
CA ASP A 134 4.89 5.51 -3.32
C ASP A 134 5.99 4.70 -4.03
N THR A 135 6.43 3.58 -3.47
CA THR A 135 7.52 2.77 -4.05
C THR A 135 6.98 1.92 -5.19
N ILE A 136 7.64 1.97 -6.35
CA ILE A 136 7.35 1.01 -7.42
C ILE A 136 7.81 -0.36 -6.96
N HIS A 137 6.90 -1.33 -6.97
CA HIS A 137 7.20 -2.69 -6.57
C HIS A 137 6.46 -3.68 -7.49
N GLY A 138 6.88 -4.93 -7.45
CA GLY A 138 6.33 -6.00 -8.26
C GLY A 138 6.73 -7.35 -7.66
N THR A 139 6.31 -8.43 -8.31
CA THR A 139 6.66 -9.79 -7.90
C THR A 139 7.40 -10.48 -9.02
N GLU A 140 8.34 -11.33 -8.64
CA GLU A 140 9.04 -12.18 -9.60
C GLU A 140 8.04 -13.07 -10.35
N SER A 141 8.37 -13.36 -11.59
CA SER A 141 7.50 -14.13 -12.48
C SER A 141 7.40 -15.61 -12.14
N GLU A 142 8.32 -16.12 -11.32
CA GLU A 142 8.41 -17.53 -10.97
C GLU A 142 9.10 -17.69 -9.61
N ASN A 143 8.61 -18.61 -8.75
CA ASN A 143 9.39 -19.07 -7.60
C ASN A 143 10.41 -20.10 -8.07
N THR A 144 11.66 -19.70 -8.26
CA THR A 144 12.76 -20.61 -8.63
C THR A 144 13.41 -21.31 -7.42
N GLY A 145 12.93 -21.01 -6.21
CA GLY A 145 13.36 -21.66 -4.97
C GLY A 145 12.84 -23.09 -4.85
N ASN A 146 13.33 -23.79 -3.83
CA ASN A 146 12.94 -25.18 -3.51
C ASN A 146 11.89 -25.28 -2.39
N VAL A 147 11.39 -24.15 -1.88
CA VAL A 147 10.42 -24.08 -0.79
C VAL A 147 9.31 -23.09 -1.09
N ASN A 148 8.17 -23.28 -0.43
CA ASN A 148 7.05 -22.36 -0.48
C ASN A 148 7.43 -21.03 0.19
N ALA A 149 7.13 -19.91 -0.49
CA ALA A 149 7.28 -18.58 0.09
C ALA A 149 5.95 -18.12 0.71
N TYR A 150 5.93 -17.97 2.03
CA TYR A 150 4.79 -17.49 2.80
C TYR A 150 5.01 -16.04 3.23
N VAL A 151 4.01 -15.19 3.00
CA VAL A 151 4.03 -13.80 3.50
C VAL A 151 2.67 -13.40 4.06
N PHE A 152 2.69 -12.59 5.12
CA PHE A 152 1.53 -11.89 5.64
C PHE A 152 1.65 -10.40 5.29
N TYR A 153 0.57 -9.81 4.79
CA TYR A 153 0.54 -8.38 4.49
C TYR A 153 0.03 -7.61 5.69
N ILE A 154 0.92 -6.83 6.32
CA ILE A 154 0.62 -6.03 7.51
C ILE A 154 1.12 -4.59 7.26
N PRO A 155 0.23 -3.64 6.89
CA PRO A 155 0.64 -2.27 6.63
C PRO A 155 0.87 -1.48 7.93
N SER A 156 1.70 -0.44 7.86
CA SER A 156 1.76 0.59 8.89
C SER A 156 0.73 1.67 8.58
N VAL A 157 -0.34 1.76 9.36
CA VAL A 157 -1.45 2.69 9.13
C VAL A 157 -1.47 3.75 10.23
N PRO A 158 -1.22 5.04 9.94
CA PRO A 158 -1.23 6.07 10.96
C PRO A 158 -2.65 6.36 11.45
N LEU A 159 -2.77 6.85 12.68
CA LEU A 159 -4.05 7.30 13.21
C LEU A 159 -4.52 8.58 12.51
N THR A 160 -5.62 8.46 11.76
CA THR A 160 -6.33 9.54 11.08
C THR A 160 -7.83 9.23 11.11
N PRO A 161 -8.73 10.23 10.98
CA PRO A 161 -10.18 9.97 10.97
C PRO A 161 -10.62 8.97 9.89
N SER A 162 -10.09 9.05 8.67
CA SER A 162 -10.39 8.10 7.59
C SER A 162 -9.96 6.67 7.92
N ASN A 163 -8.73 6.49 8.40
CA ASN A 163 -8.24 5.19 8.84
C ASN A 163 -9.04 4.63 10.03
N ALA A 164 -9.50 5.48 10.96
CA ALA A 164 -10.36 5.07 12.07
C ALA A 164 -11.72 4.56 11.59
N GLN A 165 -12.32 5.21 10.57
CA GLN A 165 -13.56 4.73 9.96
C GLN A 165 -13.37 3.34 9.34
N TYR A 166 -12.27 3.14 8.61
CA TYR A 166 -11.98 1.83 8.03
C TYR A 166 -11.65 0.77 9.10
N ALA A 167 -10.97 1.15 10.19
CA ALA A 167 -10.71 0.27 11.32
C ALA A 167 -12.02 -0.18 12.01
N ALA A 168 -12.99 0.72 12.18
CA ALA A 168 -14.32 0.36 12.70
C ALA A 168 -15.03 -0.67 11.79
N GLN A 169 -15.02 -0.46 10.47
CA GLN A 169 -15.61 -1.41 9.52
C GLN A 169 -14.88 -2.76 9.53
N GLN A 170 -13.56 -2.74 9.62
CA GLN A 170 -12.76 -3.97 9.71
C GLN A 170 -13.04 -4.73 11.01
N ARG A 171 -13.16 -4.03 12.14
CA ARG A 171 -13.54 -4.62 13.44
C ARG A 171 -14.89 -5.33 13.31
N ASP A 172 -15.87 -4.68 12.70
CA ASP A 172 -17.20 -5.28 12.55
C ASP A 172 -17.17 -6.52 11.63
N ALA A 173 -16.35 -6.49 10.58
CA ALA A 173 -16.12 -7.63 9.69
C ALA A 173 -15.43 -8.80 10.43
N PHE A 174 -14.42 -8.50 11.26
CA PHE A 174 -13.72 -9.48 12.11
C PHE A 174 -14.67 -10.21 13.05
N LEU A 175 -15.53 -9.46 13.76
CA LEU A 175 -16.50 -10.04 14.69
C LEU A 175 -17.46 -10.99 13.98
N LYS A 176 -17.83 -10.68 12.73
CA LYS A 176 -18.68 -11.52 11.87
C LYS A 176 -17.91 -12.65 11.16
N GLY A 177 -16.57 -12.57 11.09
CA GLY A 177 -15.72 -13.48 10.32
C GLY A 177 -15.83 -13.34 8.81
N VAL A 178 -16.31 -12.20 8.31
CA VAL A 178 -16.47 -11.95 6.87
C VAL A 178 -15.31 -11.10 6.34
N PRO A 179 -15.06 -11.08 5.02
CA PRO A 179 -14.01 -10.23 4.44
C PRO A 179 -14.28 -8.74 4.72
N PRO A 180 -13.25 -7.94 5.01
CA PRO A 180 -13.42 -6.50 5.22
C PRO A 180 -13.70 -5.78 3.88
N PRO A 181 -14.24 -4.54 3.90
CA PRO A 181 -14.76 -3.86 2.70
C PRO A 181 -13.76 -3.65 1.55
N GLY A 182 -12.45 -3.66 1.83
CA GLY A 182 -11.41 -3.56 0.80
C GLY A 182 -11.16 -4.86 0.01
N PHE A 183 -11.92 -5.92 0.27
CA PHE A 183 -11.77 -7.24 -0.35
C PHE A 183 -13.07 -7.68 -1.02
N PRO A 184 -13.00 -8.62 -1.99
CA PRO A 184 -14.19 -9.28 -2.48
C PRO A 184 -15.01 -9.84 -1.31
N GLY A 185 -16.31 -9.53 -1.31
CA GLY A 185 -17.22 -9.97 -0.26
C GLY A 185 -17.46 -11.49 -0.26
N GLY A 186 -18.30 -11.96 0.65
CA GLY A 186 -18.66 -13.37 0.79
C GLY A 186 -18.67 -13.80 2.25
N TYR A 187 -18.74 -15.12 2.47
CA TYR A 187 -18.77 -15.68 3.82
C TYR A 187 -17.42 -15.58 4.54
N GLY A 188 -16.30 -15.48 3.80
CA GLY A 188 -14.97 -15.43 4.39
C GLY A 188 -14.70 -16.64 5.29
N GLU A 189 -14.32 -16.37 6.53
CA GLU A 189 -13.99 -17.37 7.55
C GLU A 189 -15.16 -17.58 8.54
N SER A 190 -16.36 -17.08 8.23
CA SER A 190 -17.48 -17.04 9.18
C SER A 190 -17.89 -18.41 9.70
N ASN A 191 -17.72 -19.45 8.88
CA ASN A 191 -18.06 -20.84 9.19
C ASN A 191 -16.85 -21.70 9.62
N PHE A 192 -15.67 -21.11 9.79
CA PHE A 192 -14.47 -21.85 10.17
C PHE A 192 -14.47 -22.10 11.68
N VAL A 193 -14.21 -23.35 12.08
CA VAL A 193 -14.25 -23.79 13.48
C VAL A 193 -13.19 -23.11 14.34
N ASP A 194 -11.97 -22.98 13.83
CA ASP A 194 -10.80 -22.43 14.55
C ASP A 194 -10.44 -21.01 14.06
N ARG A 195 -11.45 -20.18 13.79
CA ARG A 195 -11.24 -18.77 13.43
C ARG A 195 -10.71 -17.99 14.62
N GLY A 196 -9.78 -17.07 14.38
CA GLY A 196 -9.39 -16.06 15.36
C GLY A 196 -10.59 -15.23 15.85
N THR A 197 -10.63 -14.97 17.15
CA THR A 197 -11.68 -14.24 17.85
C THR A 197 -11.08 -13.12 18.70
N THR A 198 -11.92 -12.33 19.36
CA THR A 198 -11.46 -11.30 20.30
C THR A 198 -10.65 -11.87 21.47
N LYS A 199 -10.81 -13.16 21.79
CA LYS A 199 -10.05 -13.84 22.84
C LYS A 199 -8.58 -14.02 22.47
N ASP A 200 -8.27 -14.06 21.19
CA ASP A 200 -6.91 -14.24 20.67
C ASP A 200 -6.13 -12.92 20.62
N ILE A 201 -6.78 -11.80 20.98
CA ILE A 201 -6.14 -10.49 21.11
C ILE A 201 -5.57 -10.35 22.52
N LEU A 202 -4.31 -10.76 22.67
CA LEU A 202 -3.67 -10.92 23.98
C LEU A 202 -3.28 -9.59 24.65
N SER A 203 -3.09 -8.50 23.88
CA SER A 203 -2.57 -7.23 24.38
C SER A 203 -3.56 -6.07 24.27
N ASP A 204 -3.45 -5.10 25.17
CA ASP A 204 -4.21 -3.84 25.10
C ASP A 204 -3.90 -3.06 23.82
N SER A 205 -2.62 -3.01 23.42
CA SER A 205 -2.21 -2.39 22.17
C SER A 205 -2.86 -3.06 20.95
N GLY A 206 -3.03 -4.39 20.98
CA GLY A 206 -3.74 -5.13 19.96
C GLY A 206 -5.23 -4.79 19.93
N ARG A 207 -5.88 -4.72 21.11
CA ARG A 207 -7.29 -4.28 21.21
C ARG A 207 -7.48 -2.86 20.68
N LEU A 208 -6.57 -1.96 21.01
CA LEU A 208 -6.60 -0.59 20.53
C LEU A 208 -6.42 -0.53 19.01
N ALA A 209 -5.40 -1.21 18.47
CA ALA A 209 -5.15 -1.28 17.03
C ALA A 209 -6.32 -1.89 16.24
N MET A 210 -7.14 -2.70 16.90
CA MET A 210 -8.34 -3.33 16.36
C MET A 210 -9.61 -2.50 16.56
N GLY A 211 -9.53 -1.29 17.12
CA GLY A 211 -10.68 -0.44 17.43
C GLY A 211 -11.60 -1.01 18.52
N MET A 212 -11.09 -1.92 19.35
CA MET A 212 -11.84 -2.62 20.42
C MET A 212 -11.62 -2.01 21.81
N SER A 213 -10.88 -0.91 21.89
CA SER A 213 -10.78 -0.08 23.10
C SER A 213 -10.68 1.39 22.71
N PRO A 214 -11.09 2.32 23.60
CA PRO A 214 -10.88 3.74 23.38
C PRO A 214 -9.39 4.10 23.41
N LEU A 215 -9.05 5.22 22.81
CA LEU A 215 -7.70 5.78 22.87
C LEU A 215 -7.39 6.25 24.29
N ASN A 216 -6.19 5.91 24.77
CA ASN A 216 -5.73 6.42 26.05
C ASN A 216 -5.27 7.88 25.91
N THR A 217 -6.12 8.82 26.27
CA THR A 217 -5.88 10.27 26.17
C THR A 217 -4.64 10.74 26.94
N SER A 218 -4.23 10.03 27.99
CA SER A 218 -3.01 10.36 28.76
C SER A 218 -1.70 10.07 28.02
N GLU A 219 -1.74 9.18 27.02
CA GLU A 219 -0.57 8.76 26.23
C GLU A 219 -0.49 9.49 24.88
N ILE A 220 -1.45 10.36 24.60
CA ILE A 220 -1.51 11.12 23.36
C ILE A 220 -0.65 12.36 23.49
N ALA A 221 0.16 12.63 22.46
CA ALA A 221 1.02 13.80 22.44
C ALA A 221 0.18 15.08 22.61
N LYS A 222 0.65 16.00 23.47
CA LYS A 222 0.02 17.31 23.69
C LYS A 222 -0.33 17.97 22.35
N GLY A 223 -1.58 18.41 22.18
CA GLY A 223 -2.09 19.03 20.95
C GLY A 223 -2.80 18.06 19.98
N LYS A 224 -2.97 16.78 20.33
CA LYS A 224 -3.72 15.79 19.53
C LYS A 224 -5.00 15.30 20.21
N GLU A 225 -5.45 15.97 21.26
CA GLU A 225 -6.62 15.60 22.06
C GLU A 225 -7.92 15.69 21.24
N SER A 226 -8.03 16.70 20.37
CA SER A 226 -9.18 16.84 19.45
C SER A 226 -9.28 15.65 18.48
N LEU A 227 -8.15 15.24 17.89
CA LEU A 227 -8.08 14.08 17.01
C LEU A 227 -8.44 12.79 17.76
N ALA A 228 -7.98 12.66 19.00
CA ALA A 228 -8.32 11.51 19.83
C ALA A 228 -9.82 11.38 20.07
N SER A 229 -10.46 12.49 20.47
CA SER A 229 -11.89 12.55 20.71
C SER A 229 -12.71 12.26 19.45
N GLU A 230 -12.29 12.80 18.30
CA GLU A 230 -12.92 12.52 17.01
C GLU A 230 -12.82 11.02 16.65
N VAL A 231 -11.64 10.44 16.83
CA VAL A 231 -11.41 9.02 16.53
C VAL A 231 -12.21 8.11 17.47
N ASP A 232 -12.24 8.39 18.76
CA ASP A 232 -13.02 7.61 19.73
C ASP A 232 -14.51 7.63 19.36
N LYS A 233 -15.03 8.80 18.98
CA LYS A 233 -16.40 8.94 18.47
C LYS A 233 -16.63 8.09 17.21
N ILE A 234 -15.67 8.05 16.28
CA ILE A 234 -15.75 7.21 15.07
C ILE A 234 -15.75 5.72 15.43
N LEU A 235 -14.95 5.31 16.42
CA LEU A 235 -14.88 3.93 16.90
C LEU A 235 -16.11 3.54 17.76
N GLY A 236 -16.89 4.51 18.23
CA GLY A 236 -18.12 4.32 18.99
C GLY A 236 -17.95 4.38 20.51
N TYR A 237 -16.95 5.12 21.00
CA TYR A 237 -16.72 5.40 22.41
C TYR A 237 -17.17 6.83 22.79
#